data_AF-A0A2D8VC20-F1
#
_entry.id   AF-A0A2D8VC20-F1
#
_cell.length_a   1.000
_cell.length_b   1.000
_cell.length_c   1.000
_cell.angle_alpha   90.00
_cell.angle_beta   90.00
_cell.angle_gamma   90.00
#
_symmetry.space_group_name_H-M   'P 1'
#
loop_
_entity.id
_entity.type
_entity.pdbx_description
1 polymer ?
#
loop_
_entity_poly.entity_id
_entity_poly.type
_entity_poly.pdbx_seq_one_letter_code
_entity_poly.pdbx_strand_id
1 'polypeptide(L)' 'MNLKTISNLSFFLGFASIIGSIAIWFFTGGTEPDSQAHAERFGIFVGLWAPTFLILSNRCDRYAEKQAKQ' A
#
# COMPACT_ATOMS: atom_id res chain seq x y z
N MET A 1 11.41 -4.18 18.56
CA MET A 1 11.16 -3.70 17.18
C MET A 1 11.05 -2.19 17.22
N ASN A 2 11.84 -1.45 16.45
CA ASN A 2 11.88 0.01 16.51
C ASN A 2 10.67 0.59 15.76
N LEU A 3 9.86 1.42 16.43
CA LEU A 3 8.62 1.98 15.86
C LEU A 3 8.90 2.81 14.60
N LYS A 4 10.07 3.44 14.50
CA LYS A 4 10.52 4.13 13.27
C LYS A 4 10.69 3.19 12.08
N THR A 5 11.18 1.98 12.32
CA THR A 5 11.33 0.97 11.25
C THR A 5 9.96 0.55 10.72
N ILE A 6 8.96 0.39 11.60
CA ILE A 6 7.58 0.07 11.19
C ILE A 6 6.95 1.26 10.44
N SER A 7 7.18 2.50 10.88
CA SER A 7 6.71 3.71 10.18
C SER A 7 7.26 3.79 8.75
N ASN A 8 8.58 3.64 8.58
CA ASN A 8 9.22 3.62 7.26
C ASN A 8 8.73 2.45 6.39
N LEU A 9 8.55 1.28 6.99
CA LEU A 9 8.05 0.10 6.28
C LEU A 9 6.62 0.32 5.78
N SER A 10 5.71 0.86 6.60
CA SER A 10 4.34 1.20 6.17
C SER A 10 4.32 2.27 5.08
N PHE A 11 5.22 3.24 5.12
CA PHE A 11 5.36 4.24 4.04
C PHE A 11 5.77 3.58 2.72
N PHE A 12 6.81 2.74 2.74
CA PHE A 12 7.24 1.99 1.55
C PHE A 12 6.18 1.01 1.06
N LEU A 13 5.44 0.35 1.96
CA LEU A 13 4.33 -0.54 1.58
C LEU A 13 3.20 0.23 0.89
N GLY A 14 2.87 1.43 1.37
CA GLY A 14 1.89 2.30 0.70
C GLY A 14 2.30 2.63 -0.73
N PHE A 15 3.58 2.99 -0.93
CA PHE A 15 4.13 3.29 -2.26
C PHE A 15 4.19 2.05 -3.17
N ALA A 16 4.61 0.91 -2.61
CA ALA A 16 4.64 -0.37 -3.30
C ALA A 16 3.23 -0.82 -3.73
N SER A 17 2.20 -0.52 -2.94
CA SER A 17 0.80 -0.82 -3.28
C SER A 17 0.32 -0.04 -4.51
N ILE A 18 0.72 1.23 -4.64
CA ILE A 18 0.40 2.04 -5.82
C ILE A 18 1.06 1.43 -7.07
N ILE A 19 2.35 1.13 -6.98
CA ILE A 19 3.10 0.51 -8.09
C ILE A 19 2.50 -0.86 -8.45
N GLY A 20 2.13 -1.66 -7.44
CA GLY A 20 1.49 -2.96 -7.63
C GLY A 20 0.14 -2.86 -8.36
N SER A 21 -0.70 -1.88 -8.01
CA SER A 21 -1.97 -1.64 -8.70
C SER A 21 -1.76 -1.31 -10.19
N ILE A 22 -0.81 -0.44 -10.50
CA ILE A 22 -0.45 -0.07 -11.89
C ILE A 22 0.12 -1.27 -12.65
N ALA A 23 1.01 -2.03 -12.02
CA ALA A 23 1.61 -3.22 -12.63
C ALA A 23 0.55 -4.26 -13.00
N ILE A 24 -0.43 -4.50 -12.14
CA ILE A 24 -1.49 -5.48 -12.38
C ILE A 24 -2.40 -5.07 -13.54
N TRP A 25 -2.74 -3.79 -13.62
CA TRP A 25 -3.44 -3.25 -14.78
C TRP A 25 -2.62 -3.42 -16.05
N PHE A 26 -1.31 -3.15 -16.01
CA PHE A 26 -0.41 -3.28 -17.16
C PHE A 26 -0.24 -4.73 -17.63
N PHE A 27 -0.08 -5.69 -16.72
CA PHE A 27 0.09 -7.11 -17.04
C PHE A 27 -1.20 -7.79 -17.51
N THR A 28 -2.37 -7.27 -17.11
CA THR A 28 -3.64 -7.96 -17.37
C THR A 28 -4.56 -7.23 -18.34
N GLY A 29 -4.26 -5.97 -18.69
CA GLY A 29 -5.04 -5.19 -19.65
C GLY A 29 -5.03 -5.71 -21.10
N GLY A 30 -4.36 -6.82 -21.40
CA GLY A 30 -4.24 -7.35 -22.76
C GLY A 30 -4.50 -8.86 -22.96
N THR A 31 -4.78 -9.64 -21.91
CA THR A 31 -4.60 -11.11 -22.01
C THR A 31 -5.88 -11.91 -22.27
N GLU A 32 -7.07 -11.47 -21.85
CA GLU A 32 -8.38 -12.02 -22.25
C GLU A 32 -9.49 -11.21 -21.55
N PRO A 33 -10.70 -11.07 -22.13
CA PRO A 33 -11.79 -10.31 -21.53
C PRO A 33 -12.24 -10.83 -20.15
N ASP A 34 -12.13 -12.13 -19.89
CA ASP A 34 -12.45 -12.72 -18.57
C ASP A 34 -11.36 -12.44 -17.51
N SER A 35 -10.10 -12.41 -17.95
CA SER A 35 -8.93 -12.07 -17.13
C SER A 35 -8.90 -10.56 -16.79
N GLN A 36 -9.36 -9.73 -17.71
CA GLN A 36 -9.45 -8.28 -17.55
C GLN A 36 -10.38 -7.90 -16.38
N ALA A 37 -11.57 -8.51 -16.32
CA ALA A 37 -12.56 -8.31 -15.24
C ALA A 37 -12.05 -8.65 -13.84
N HIS A 38 -11.19 -9.65 -13.73
CA HIS A 38 -10.58 -10.03 -12.45
C HIS A 38 -9.46 -9.07 -12.05
N ALA A 39 -8.65 -8.63 -13.01
CA ALA A 39 -7.53 -7.75 -12.71
C ALA A 39 -7.92 -6.30 -12.43
N GLU A 40 -8.95 -5.78 -13.07
CA GLU A 40 -9.47 -4.45 -12.73
C GLU A 40 -9.98 -4.41 -11.28
N ARG A 41 -10.67 -5.46 -10.82
CA ARG A 41 -11.12 -5.61 -9.42
C ARG A 41 -9.95 -5.74 -8.45
N PHE A 42 -8.94 -6.54 -8.79
CA PHE A 42 -7.76 -6.73 -7.95
C PHE A 42 -6.89 -5.46 -7.89
N GLY A 43 -6.74 -4.75 -9.01
CA GLY A 43 -6.05 -3.47 -9.09
C GLY A 43 -6.71 -2.39 -8.22
N ILE A 44 -8.04 -2.31 -8.19
CA ILE A 44 -8.79 -1.43 -7.29
C ILE A 44 -8.56 -1.83 -5.83
N PHE A 45 -8.59 -3.12 -5.51
CA PHE A 45 -8.39 -3.62 -4.14
C PHE A 45 -6.98 -3.31 -3.61
N VAL A 46 -5.95 -3.51 -4.44
CA VAL A 46 -4.55 -3.16 -4.12
C VAL A 46 -4.33 -1.65 -4.09
N GLY A 47 -5.03 -0.88 -4.92
CA GLY A 47 -5.01 0.59 -4.87
C GLY A 47 -5.58 1.14 -3.55
N LEU A 48 -6.65 0.52 -3.04
CA LEU A 48 -7.27 0.88 -1.76
C LEU A 48 -6.39 0.58 -0.53
N TRP A 49 -5.37 -0.27 -0.65
CA TRP A 49 -4.42 -0.50 0.43
C TRP A 49 -3.46 0.68 0.65
N ALA A 50 -3.19 1.49 -0.37
CA ALA A 50 -2.33 2.67 -0.25
C ALA A 50 -2.80 3.68 0.83
N PRO A 51 -4.08 4.13 0.85
CA PRO A 51 -4.57 5.00 1.91
C PRO A 51 -4.55 4.32 3.29
N THR A 52 -4.81 3.00 3.37
CA THR A 52 -4.71 2.26 4.63
C THR A 52 -3.28 2.28 5.18
N PHE A 53 -2.28 1.97 4.35
CA PHE A 53 -0.87 1.98 4.76
C PHE A 53 -0.33 3.37 5.07
N LEU A 54 -0.77 4.42 4.35
CA LEU A 54 -0.41 5.81 4.65
C LEU A 54 -1.01 6.30 5.97
N ILE A 55 -2.25 5.92 6.29
CA ILE A 55 -2.88 6.24 7.58
C ILE A 55 -2.18 5.49 8.72
N LEU A 56 -1.82 4.21 8.51
CA LEU A 56 -1.05 3.41 9.46
C LEU A 56 0.35 3.98 9.70
N SER A 57 1.05 4.38 8.63
CA SER A 57 2.34 5.08 8.71
C SER A 57 2.24 6.33 9.57
N ASN A 58 1.29 7.23 9.29
CA ASN A 58 1.08 8.45 10.07
C ASN A 58 0.74 8.17 11.55
N ARG A 59 -0.07 7.13 11.82
CA ARG A 59 -0.38 6.72 13.19
C ARG A 59 0.87 6.20 13.90
N CYS A 60 1.59 5.26 13.31
CA CYS A 60 2.81 4.67 13.87
C CYS A 60 3.90 5.71 14.13
N ASP A 61 4.06 6.69 13.23
CA ASP A 61 5.02 7.78 13.39
C ASP A 61 4.69 8.65 14.62
N ARG A 62 3.42 9.03 14.79
CA ARG A 62 2.94 9.77 15.97
C ARG A 62 3.12 9.01 17.28
N TYR A 63 2.95 7.67 17.26
CA TYR A 63 3.22 6.85 18.44
C TYR A 63 4.72 6.76 18.73
N ALA A 64 5.57 6.67 17.70
CA ALA A 64 7.02 6.70 17.84
C ALA A 64 7.51 8.02 18.46
N GLU A 65 6.97 9.16 18.01
CA GLU A 65 7.30 10.47 18.58
C GLU A 65 6.84 10.61 20.05
N LYS A 66 5.64 10.12 20.39
CA LYS A 66 5.17 10.12 21.78
C LYS A 66 6.06 9.30 22.71
N GLN A 67 6.52 8.13 22.25
CA GLN A 67 7.42 7.26 23.01
C GLN A 67 8.82 7.86 23.16
N ALA A 68 9.26 8.69 22.22
CA ALA A 68 10.56 9.38 22.29
C ALA A 68 10.57 10.60 23.23
N LYS A 69 9.39 11.10 23.64
CA LYS A 69 9.23 12.24 24.56
C LYS A 69 8.84 11.85 26.00
N GLN A 70 8.62 10.57 26.27
CA GLN A 70 8.41 10.02 27.62
C GLN A 70 9.74 9.49 28.17
#